data_AF-A0A9D5JMI5-F1
#
_entry.id   AF-A0A9D5JMI5-F1
#
_cell.length_a   1.000
_cell.length_b   1.000
_cell.length_c   1.000
_cell.angle_alpha   90.00
_cell.angle_beta   90.00
_cell.angle_gamma   90.00
#
_symmetry.space_group_name_H-M   'P 1'
#
loop_
_entity.id
_entity.type
_entity.pdbx_description
1 polymer ?
#
loop_
_entity_poly.entity_id
_entity_poly.type
_entity_poly.pdbx_seq_one_letter_code
_entity_poly.pdbx_strand_id
1 'polypeptide(L)' 'MKQKITSLEKDFVASNLRSQLTTLQNLLSSLEREEVYDTEYTIGSLKKVEGYIKRLRGFLNG' A
#
# COMPACT_ATOMS: atom_id res chain seq x y z
N MET A 1 20.44 -22.84 0.82
CA MET A 1 20.02 -22.60 -0.58
C MET A 1 19.21 -21.30 -0.60
N LYS A 2 19.66 -20.26 -1.33
CA LYS A 2 18.85 -19.03 -1.47
C LYS A 2 17.69 -19.36 -2.41
N GLN A 3 16.46 -19.31 -1.90
CA GLN A 3 15.27 -19.48 -2.74
C GLN A 3 15.25 -18.34 -3.78
N LYS A 4 15.29 -18.69 -5.06
CA LYS A 4 15.18 -17.72 -6.15
C LYS A 4 13.70 -17.35 -6.26
N ILE A 5 13.38 -16.09 -5.96
CA ILE A 5 12.07 -15.51 -6.25
C ILE A 5 11.78 -15.73 -7.74
N THR A 6 10.74 -16.52 -8.02
CA THR A 6 10.24 -16.86 -9.34
C THR A 6 9.68 -15.61 -10.03
N SER A 7 9.61 -15.61 -11.36
CA SER A 7 9.02 -14.49 -12.11
C SER A 7 7.59 -14.19 -11.64
N LEU A 8 6.81 -15.24 -11.35
CA LEU A 8 5.44 -15.14 -10.89
C LEU A 8 5.31 -14.39 -9.55
N GLU A 9 6.23 -14.66 -8.61
CA GLU A 9 6.26 -13.97 -7.32
C GLU A 9 6.64 -12.48 -7.49
N LYS A 10 7.54 -12.17 -8.42
CA LYS A 10 7.88 -10.77 -8.74
C LYS A 10 6.69 -10.03 -9.35
N ASP A 11 5.97 -10.67 -10.26
CA ASP A 11 4.80 -10.09 -10.92
C ASP A 11 3.65 -9.87 -9.93
N PHE A 12 3.44 -10.82 -9.01
CA PHE A 12 2.49 -10.68 -7.90
C PHE A 12 2.86 -9.49 -7.00
N VAL A 13 4.12 -9.39 -6.58
CA VAL A 13 4.60 -8.28 -5.75
C VAL A 13 4.44 -6.94 -6.46
N ALA A 14 4.82 -6.87 -7.75
CA ALA A 14 4.70 -5.66 -8.54
C ALA A 14 3.23 -5.22 -8.70
N SER A 15 2.32 -6.17 -8.93
CA SER A 15 0.88 -5.91 -9.01
C SER A 15 0.32 -5.40 -7.68
N ASN A 16 0.70 -6.04 -6.57
CA ASN A 16 0.28 -5.65 -5.22
C ASN A 16 0.79 -4.25 -4.86
N LEU A 17 2.05 -3.92 -5.18
CA LEU A 17 2.63 -2.59 -4.99
C LEU A 17 1.91 -1.52 -5.82
N ARG A 18 1.60 -1.80 -7.08
CA ARG A 18 0.85 -0.87 -7.95
C ARG A 18 -0.55 -0.58 -7.40
N SER A 19 -1.23 -1.60 -6.87
CA SER A 19 -2.55 -1.44 -6.23
C SER A 19 -2.48 -0.54 -4.99
N GLN A 20 -1.47 -0.74 -4.14
CA GLN A 20 -1.24 0.10 -2.96
C GLN A 20 -0.90 1.55 -3.32
N LEU A 21 -0.06 1.75 -4.34
CA LEU A 21 0.28 3.09 -4.83
C LEU A 21 -0.96 3.83 -5.36
N THR A 22 -1.81 3.13 -6.13
CA THR A 22 -3.06 3.71 -6.66
C THR A 22 -4.00 4.12 -5.52
N THR A 23 -4.11 3.28 -4.48
CA THR A 23 -4.94 3.59 -3.29
C THR A 23 -4.44 4.85 -2.58
N LEU A 24 -3.12 4.97 -2.41
CA LEU A 24 -2.49 6.14 -1.80
C LEU A 24 -2.69 7.43 -2.61
N GLN A 25 -2.53 7.34 -3.94
CA GLN A 25 -2.76 8.49 -4.83
C GLN A 25 -4.20 8.97 -4.77
N ASN A 26 -5.17 8.05 -4.76
CA ASN A 26 -6.58 8.40 -4.63
C ASN A 26 -6.89 9.09 -3.29
N LEU A 27 -6.31 8.61 -2.20
CA LEU A 27 -6.46 9.23 -0.88
C LEU A 27 -5.87 10.63 -0.86
N LEU A 28 -4.65 10.81 -1.40
CA LEU A 28 -4.00 12.12 -1.48
C LEU A 28 -4.85 13.10 -2.30
N SER A 29 -5.33 12.68 -3.47
CA SER A 29 -6.19 13.53 -4.31
C SER A 29 -7.55 13.85 -3.67
N SER A 30 -8.08 12.98 -2.79
CA SER A 30 -9.27 13.32 -2.02
C SER A 30 -8.98 14.34 -0.93
N LEU A 31 -7.85 14.21 -0.22
CA LEU A 31 -7.40 15.17 0.80
C LEU A 31 -7.06 16.54 0.20
N GLU A 32 -6.50 16.58 -1.00
CA GLU A 32 -6.19 17.83 -1.71
C GLU A 32 -7.45 18.54 -2.23
N ARG A 33 -8.55 17.80 -2.47
CA ARG A 33 -9.81 18.34 -3.00
C ARG A 33 -10.78 18.79 -1.93
N GLU A 34 -10.78 18.14 -0.76
CA GLU A 34 -11.64 18.51 0.35
C GLU A 34 -10.87 19.46 1.29
N GLU A 35 -11.17 20.76 1.24
CA GLU A 35 -10.71 21.77 2.21
C GLU A 35 -11.16 21.50 3.67
N VAL A 36 -11.87 20.39 3.90
CA VAL A 36 -12.34 19.95 5.21
C VAL A 36 -11.70 18.60 5.52
N TYR A 37 -10.62 18.65 6.28
CA TYR A 37 -9.95 17.49 6.84
C TYR A 37 -10.88 16.77 7.83
N ASP A 38 -11.75 15.88 7.34
CA ASP A 38 -12.31 14.86 8.22
C ASP A 38 -11.16 13.97 8.70
N THR A 39 -10.68 14.34 9.87
CA THR A 39 -9.42 13.87 10.44
C THR A 39 -9.53 12.37 10.74
N GLU A 40 -10.74 11.88 11.04
CA GLU A 40 -10.99 10.45 11.26
C GLU A 40 -10.91 9.63 9.97
N TYR A 41 -11.50 10.09 8.86
CA TYR A 41 -11.40 9.41 7.57
C TYR A 41 -9.94 9.33 7.10
N THR A 42 -9.21 10.43 7.27
CA THR A 42 -7.78 10.54 6.94
C THR A 42 -6.93 9.58 7.78
N ILE A 43 -7.11 9.60 9.11
CA ILE A 43 -6.39 8.71 10.04
C ILE A 43 -6.73 7.24 9.75
N GLY A 44 -8.00 6.91 9.52
CA GLY A 44 -8.45 5.56 9.21
C GLY A 44 -7.82 5.03 7.91
N SER A 45 -7.70 5.89 6.92
CA SER A 45 -7.08 5.56 5.63
C SER A 45 -5.57 5.36 5.76
N LEU A 46 -4.88 6.21 6.52
CA LEU A 46 -3.44 6.06 6.81
C LEU A 46 -3.13 4.76 7.57
N LYS A 47 -3.96 4.39 8.56
CA LYS A 47 -3.81 3.11 9.27
C LYS A 47 -3.94 1.90 8.35
N LYS A 48 -4.84 1.94 7.35
CA LYS A 48 -4.98 0.86 6.35
C LYS A 48 -3.71 0.73 5.51
N VAL A 49 -3.16 1.84 5.04
CA VAL A 49 -1.89 1.87 4.29
C VAL A 49 -0.77 1.27 5.13
N GLU A 50 -0.63 1.69 6.38
CA GLU A 50 0.42 1.20 7.28
C GLU A 50 0.32 -0.33 7.48
N GLY A 51 -0.90 -0.85 7.63
CA GLY A 51 -1.17 -2.28 7.68
C GLY A 51 -0.74 -3.03 6.41
N TYR A 52 -0.99 -2.47 5.22
CA TYR A 52 -0.54 -3.06 3.96
C TYR A 52 0.98 -3.06 3.81
N ILE A 53 1.65 -1.96 4.20
CA ILE A 53 3.12 -1.87 4.21
C ILE A 53 3.72 -2.91 5.16
N LYS A 54 3.14 -3.08 6.36
CA LYS A 54 3.62 -4.08 7.33
C LYS A 54 3.53 -5.51 6.79
N ARG A 55 2.43 -5.86 6.09
CA ARG A 55 2.27 -7.16 5.44
C ARG A 55 3.26 -7.36 4.30
N LEU A 56 3.50 -6.32 3.50
CA LEU A 56 4.45 -6.37 2.40
C LEU A 56 5.89 -6.60 2.89
N ARG A 57 6.27 -5.93 3.99
CA ARG A 57 7.56 -6.17 4.66
C ARG A 57 7.67 -7.60 5.19
N GLY A 58 6.60 -8.15 5.76
CA GLY A 58 6.57 -9.54 6.20
C GLY A 58 6.75 -10.53 5.05
N PHE A 59 6.14 -10.26 3.89
CA PHE A 59 6.30 -11.08 2.70
C PHE A 59 7.72 -11.00 2.10
N LEU A 60 8.33 -9.82 2.08
CA LEU A 60 9.67 -9.62 1.51
C LEU A 60 10.82 -10.13 2.40
N ASN A 61 10.58 -10.21 3.71
CA ASN A 61 11.57 -10.65 4.70
C ASN A 61 11.40 -12.12 5.14
N GLY A 62 10.35 -12.79 4.66
CA GLY A 62 10.01 -14.19 4.97
C GLY A 62 10.60 -15.18 3.99
#